data_AF-A0A9P9CRM5-F1
#
_entry.id   AF-A0A9P9CRM5-F1
#
_cell.length_a   1.000
_cell.length_b   1.000
_cell.length_c   1.000
_cell.angle_alpha   90.00
_cell.angle_beta   90.00
_cell.angle_gamma   90.00
#
_symmetry.space_group_name_H-M   'P 1'
#
loop_
_entity.id
_entity.type
_entity.pdbx_description
1 polymer ?
#
loop_
_entity_poly.entity_id
_entity_poly.type
_entity_poly.pdbx_seq_one_letter_code
_entity_poly.pdbx_strand_id
1 'polypeptide(L)'
;MDILHRDISDGDVLHYRHCDKPGDTATVTALLLDWDLAKCKGQEQKRRERTGTWFFHSINILSTSMNPQCKLDDLESFVWLVIYLFFRFLRRTTYGKNSGAYQLAD
;
A
#
# COMPACT_ATOMS: atom_id res chain seq x y z
N MET A 1 1.40 9.27 18.55
CA MET A 1 2.43 9.94 17.74
C MET A 1 1.77 10.34 16.43
N ASP A 2 1.92 11.60 16.01
CA ASP A 2 1.39 12.10 14.74
C ASP A 2 2.51 12.05 13.68
N ILE A 3 2.58 10.93 12.95
CA ILE A 3 3.58 10.68 11.90
C ILE A 3 2.85 10.65 10.55
N LEU A 4 3.42 11.36 9.57
CA LEU A 4 3.03 11.31 8.16
C LEU A 4 4.04 10.45 7.42
N HIS A 5 3.57 9.48 6.62
CA HIS A 5 4.40 8.62 5.77
C HIS A 5 4.93 9.39 4.56
N ARG A 6 4.06 10.19 3.95
CA ARG A 6 4.32 11.05 2.78
C ARG A 6 4.68 10.37 1.47
N ASP A 7 5.06 9.10 1.43
CA ASP A 7 5.30 8.37 0.17
C ASP A 7 4.72 6.97 0.24
N ILE A 8 3.43 6.83 -0.06
CA ILE A 8 2.73 5.54 0.00
C ILE A 8 2.58 5.01 -1.42
N SER A 9 3.04 3.79 -1.66
CA SER A 9 2.94 3.09 -2.93
C SER A 9 2.72 1.58 -2.75
N ASP A 10 2.49 0.86 -3.84
CA ASP A 10 2.39 -0.61 -3.80
C ASP A 10 3.73 -1.30 -3.54
N GLY A 11 4.85 -0.62 -3.81
CA GLY A 11 6.20 -1.09 -3.48
C GLY A 11 6.49 -1.10 -1.97
N ASP A 12 5.77 -0.29 -1.21
CA ASP A 12 6.00 -0.13 0.23
C ASP A 12 5.28 -1.19 1.07
N VAL A 13 4.45 -2.04 0.44
CA VAL A 13 3.67 -3.08 1.13
C VAL A 13 4.35 -4.44 1.01
N LEU A 14 5.07 -4.84 2.06
CA LEU A 14 5.68 -6.16 2.17
C LEU A 14 4.72 -7.15 2.82
N HIS A 15 4.45 -8.28 2.16
CA HIS A 15 3.70 -9.39 2.74
C HIS A 15 4.63 -10.33 3.49
N TYR A 16 4.56 -10.32 4.82
CA TYR A 16 5.29 -11.25 5.68
C TYR A 16 4.39 -12.42 6.08
N ARG A 17 4.74 -13.63 5.63
CA ARG A 17 4.04 -14.87 6.00
C ARG A 17 4.77 -15.53 7.16
N HIS A 18 4.04 -15.82 8.24
CA HIS A 18 4.63 -16.49 9.41
C HIS A 18 3.64 -17.43 10.10
N CYS A 19 4.19 -18.36 10.88
CA CYS A 19 3.45 -19.29 11.72
C CYS A 19 3.89 -19.06 13.16
N ASP A 20 2.96 -18.77 14.06
CA ASP A 20 3.27 -18.56 15.48
C ASP A 20 3.80 -19.84 16.13
N LYS A 21 3.35 -21.01 15.65
CA LYS A 21 3.82 -22.34 16.07
C LYS A 21 3.99 -23.30 14.91
N PRO A 22 4.86 -24.32 15.03
CA PRO A 22 4.96 -25.39 14.06
C PRO A 22 3.61 -26.11 13.91
N GLY A 23 3.08 -26.15 12.69
CA GLY A 23 1.79 -26.77 12.39
C GLY A 23 0.59 -25.82 12.34
N ASP A 24 0.76 -24.55 12.74
CA ASP A 24 -0.30 -23.54 12.60
C ASP A 24 -0.47 -23.08 11.14
N THR A 25 -1.69 -22.70 10.81
CA THR A 25 -1.99 -22.04 9.54
C THR A 25 -1.17 -20.77 9.41
N ALA A 26 -0.43 -20.65 8.31
CA ALA A 26 0.39 -19.48 8.04
C ALA A 26 -0.48 -18.22 7.99
N THR A 27 -0.18 -17.26 8.86
CA THR A 27 -0.78 -15.92 8.83
C THR A 27 0.03 -15.01 7.91
N VAL A 28 -0.63 -14.02 7.33
CA VAL A 28 0.03 -13.01 6.49
C VAL A 28 -0.18 -11.65 7.12
N THR A 29 0.91 -10.95 7.42
CA THR A 29 0.92 -9.58 7.91
C THR A 29 1.50 -8.67 6.83
N ALA A 30 0.83 -7.55 6.55
CA ALA A 30 1.37 -6.52 5.68
C ALA A 30 2.21 -5.54 6.51
N LEU A 31 3.45 -5.29 6.08
CA LEU A 31 4.36 -4.32 6.68
C LEU A 31 4.52 -3.15 5.71
N LEU A 32 4.42 -1.92 6.24
CA LEU A 32 4.66 -0.70 5.50
C LEU A 32 6.13 -0.30 5.62
N LEU A 33 6.83 -0.20 4.50
CA LEU A 33 8.26 0.14 4.38
C LEU A 33 8.44 1.60 3.90
N ASP A 34 9.69 2.00 3.69
CA ASP A 34 10.09 3.31 3.13
C ASP A 34 9.62 4.54 3.93
N TRP A 35 9.98 4.55 5.22
CA TRP A 35 9.72 5.65 6.14
C TRP A 35 10.72 6.81 6.00
N ASP A 36 11.61 6.79 5.00
CA ASP A 36 12.70 7.76 4.87
C ASP A 36 12.18 9.19 4.62
N LEU A 37 10.98 9.28 4.02
CA LEU A 37 10.27 10.54 3.83
C LEU A 37 9.30 10.87 4.96
N ALA A 38 9.19 10.05 6.00
CA ALA A 38 8.24 10.29 7.08
C ALA A 38 8.57 11.55 7.89
N LYS A 39 7.53 12.22 8.40
CA LYS A 39 7.68 13.44 9.22
C LYS A 39 6.75 13.42 10.42
N CYS A 40 7.29 13.86 11.56
CA CYS A 40 6.52 14.07 12.79
C CYS A 40 5.91 15.48 12.81
N LYS A 41 4.74 15.60 13.46
CA LYS A 41 4.11 16.90 13.71
C LYS A 41 5.07 17.86 14.43
N GLY A 42 5.23 19.06 13.88
CA GLY A 42 6.13 20.10 14.41
C GLY A 42 7.52 20.13 13.76
N GLN A 43 7.86 19.16 12.89
CA GLN A 43 9.03 19.28 12.02
C GLN A 43 8.70 20.18 10.83
N GLU A 44 9.68 20.98 10.40
CA GLU A 44 9.54 21.80 9.20
C GLU A 44 9.25 20.90 8.00
N GLN A 45 8.06 21.05 7.43
CA GLN A 45 7.64 20.30 6.26
C GLN A 45 8.29 20.93 5.04
N LYS A 46 9.55 20.56 4.79
CA LYS A 46 10.21 20.92 3.52
C LYS A 46 9.38 20.39 2.36
N ARG A 47 9.20 21.26 1.37
CA ARG A 47 8.53 21.00 0.09
C ARG A 47 8.98 19.65 -0.45
N ARG A 48 8.01 18.84 -0.87
CA ARG A 48 8.32 17.59 -1.55
C ARG A 48 8.98 17.95 -2.88
N GLU A 49 10.25 17.61 -3.04
CA GLU A 49 10.84 17.49 -4.38
C GLU A 49 9.97 16.49 -5.15
N ARG A 50 9.79 16.70 -6.45
CA ARG A 50 8.89 15.93 -7.32
C ARG A 50 9.37 14.50 -7.58
N THR A 51 9.78 13.81 -6.52
CA THR A 51 10.41 12.50 -6.52
C THR A 51 9.54 11.56 -5.69
N GLY A 52 9.10 10.47 -6.33
CA GLY A 52 8.16 9.48 -5.83
C GLY A 52 7.09 9.10 -6.85
N THR A 53 6.33 8.05 -6.54
CA THR A 53 5.34 7.44 -7.43
C THR A 53 4.06 8.29 -7.47
N TRP A 54 3.93 9.16 -8.48
CA TRP A 54 2.81 10.09 -8.67
C TRP A 54 1.41 9.47 -8.62
N PHE A 55 1.29 8.18 -8.93
CA PHE A 55 0.00 7.49 -9.10
C PHE A 55 -0.84 7.42 -7.82
N PHE A 56 -0.22 7.52 -6.65
CA PHE A 56 -0.89 7.40 -5.36
C PHE A 56 -1.02 8.73 -4.61
N HIS A 57 -0.66 9.86 -5.22
CA HIS A 57 -0.73 11.15 -4.54
C HIS A 57 -2.16 11.66 -4.41
N SER A 58 -2.40 12.43 -3.34
CA SER A 58 -3.67 13.15 -3.16
C SER A 58 -3.89 14.22 -4.23
N ILE A 59 -5.16 14.50 -4.54
CA ILE A 59 -5.54 15.57 -5.47
C ILE A 59 -5.02 16.93 -4.99
N ASN A 60 -4.97 17.15 -3.68
CA ASN A 60 -4.46 18.39 -3.10
C ASN A 60 -2.96 18.59 -3.39
N ILE A 61 -2.14 17.54 -3.29
CA ILE A 61 -0.71 17.61 -3.65
C ILE A 61 -0.53 17.76 -5.16
N LEU A 62 -1.37 17.10 -5.96
CA LEU A 62 -1.31 17.16 -7.43
C LEU A 62 -1.74 18.53 -7.98
N SER A 63 -2.80 19.11 -7.41
CA SER A 63 -3.37 20.40 -7.84
C SER A 63 -2.53 21.58 -7.39
N THR A 64 -1.96 21.52 -6.18
CA THR A 64 -1.19 22.61 -5.59
C THR A 64 0.13 22.07 -5.03
N SER A 65 1.14 21.99 -5.89
CA SER A 65 2.50 21.50 -5.54
C SER A 65 3.28 22.31 -4.48
N MET A 66 2.63 23.30 -3.87
CA MET A 66 3.17 24.14 -2.78
C MET A 66 2.51 23.88 -1.43
N ASN A 67 1.43 23.09 -1.37
CA ASN A 67 0.77 22.83 -0.10
C ASN A 67 1.57 21.85 0.76
N PRO A 68 1.72 22.12 2.06
CA PRO A 68 2.26 21.15 3.00
C PRO A 68 1.37 19.91 3.04
N GLN A 69 2.00 18.73 2.93
CA GLN A 69 1.31 17.46 3.04
C GLN A 69 0.74 17.29 4.46
N CYS A 70 -0.53 16.94 4.54
CA CYS A 70 -1.25 16.72 5.78
C CYS A 70 -1.72 15.27 5.91
N LYS A 71 -2.32 14.92 7.04
CA LYS A 71 -2.81 13.56 7.32
C LYS A 71 -3.86 13.08 6.31
N LEU A 72 -4.67 14.00 5.79
CA LEU A 72 -5.71 13.67 4.81
C LEU A 72 -5.09 13.25 3.49
N ASP A 73 -3.93 13.81 3.12
CA ASP A 73 -3.24 13.44 1.89
C ASP A 73 -2.68 12.01 1.96
N ASP A 74 -2.14 11.61 3.11
CA ASP A 74 -1.69 10.22 3.33
C ASP A 74 -2.87 9.24 3.31
N LEU A 75 -4.01 9.63 3.90
CA LEU A 75 -5.23 8.82 3.85
C LEU A 75 -5.76 8.64 2.42
N GLU A 76 -5.77 9.71 1.62
CA GLU A 76 -6.15 9.64 0.20
C GLU A 76 -5.19 8.72 -0.58
N SER A 77 -3.90 8.78 -0.27
CA SER A 77 -2.90 7.90 -0.87
C SER A 77 -3.17 6.41 -0.56
N PHE A 78 -3.57 6.10 0.68
CA PHE A 78 -4.01 4.75 1.05
C PHE A 78 -5.27 4.30 0.28
N VAL A 79 -6.23 5.20 0.06
CA VAL A 79 -7.44 4.87 -0.71
C VAL A 79 -7.06 4.47 -2.14
N TRP A 80 -6.20 5.25 -2.81
CA TRP A 80 -5.70 4.93 -4.14
C TRP A 80 -4.94 3.61 -4.19
N LEU A 81 -4.11 3.34 -3.17
CA LEU A 81 -3.41 2.07 -3.03
C LEU A 81 -4.38 0.89 -2.91
N VAL A 82 -5.40 0.98 -2.04
CA VAL A 82 -6.40 -0.09 -1.87
C VAL A 82 -7.18 -0.33 -3.17
N ILE A 83 -7.60 0.73 -3.87
CA ILE A 83 -8.29 0.63 -5.16
C ILE A 83 -7.39 -0.08 -6.19
N TYR A 84 -6.12 0.33 -6.29
CA TYR A 84 -5.15 -0.29 -7.19
C TYR A 84 -4.96 -1.77 -6.88
N LEU A 85 -4.74 -2.13 -5.61
CA LEU A 85 -4.59 -3.51 -5.17
C LEU A 85 -5.85 -4.33 -5.48
N PHE A 86 -7.04 -3.77 -5.23
CA PHE A 86 -8.30 -4.41 -5.55
C PHE A 86 -8.35 -4.79 -7.03
N PHE A 87 -8.16 -3.84 -7.95
CA PHE A 87 -8.17 -4.14 -9.39
C PHE A 87 -7.04 -5.10 -9.83
N ARG A 88 -5.84 -4.94 -9.26
CA ARG A 88 -4.66 -5.77 -9.59
C ARG A 88 -4.82 -7.24 -9.17
N PHE A 89 -5.52 -7.51 -8.08
CA PHE A 89 -5.66 -8.85 -7.52
C PHE A 89 -7.03 -9.50 -7.77
N LEU A 90 -8.12 -8.72 -7.93
CA LEU A 90 -9.44 -9.26 -8.25
C LEU A 90 -9.47 -10.01 -9.60
N ARG A 91 -8.66 -9.56 -10.58
CA ARG A 91 -8.50 -10.27 -11.87
C ARG A 91 -7.76 -11.60 -11.76
N ARG A 92 -6.97 -11.81 -10.70
CA ARG A 92 -6.17 -13.04 -10.53
C ARG A 92 -6.93 -14.15 -9.80
N THR A 93 -7.89 -13.81 -8.95
CA THR A 93 -8.70 -14.81 -8.21
C THR A 93 -9.78 -15.48 -9.06
N THR A 94 -10.26 -14.86 -10.14
CA THR A 94 -11.30 -15.44 -11.01
C THR A 94 -10.78 -16.46 -12.03
N TYR A 95 -9.48 -16.46 -12.32
CA TYR A 95 -8.88 -17.41 -13.28
C TYR A 95 -8.35 -18.71 -12.62
N GLY A 96 -8.25 -18.74 -11.29
CA GLY A 96 -7.71 -19.88 -10.53
C GLY A 96 -8.73 -20.92 -10.05
N LYS A 97 -10.03 -20.76 -10.36
CA LYS A 97 -11.09 -21.67 -9.88
C LYS A 97 -11.50 -22.79 -10.87
N ASN A 98 -10.89 -22.89 -12.05
CA ASN A 98 -11.27 -23.87 -13.08
C ASN A 98 -10.17 -24.91 -13.44
N SER A 99 -9.20 -25.18 -12.57
CA SER A 99 -8.08 -26.08 -12.90
C SER A 99 -8.01 -27.37 -12.07
N GLY A 100 -9.11 -27.82 -11.46
CA GLY A 100 -9.07 -28.97 -10.53
C GLY A 100 -10.27 -29.92 -10.55
N ALA A 101 -11.07 -29.96 -11.61
CA ALA A 101 -12.28 -30.79 -11.67
C ALA A 101 -12.34 -31.69 -12.91
N TYR A 102 -11.22 -32.28 -13.36
CA TYR A 102 -11.24 -33.41 -14.28
C TYR A 102 -10.02 -34.31 -14.05
N GLN A 103 -10.21 -35.37 -13.26
CA GLN A 103 -9.71 -36.75 -13.49
C GLN A 103 -9.69 -37.51 -12.16
N LEU A 104 -10.76 -38.26 -11.91
CA LEU A 104 -10.75 -39.60 -11.31
C LEU A 104 -12.04 -40.28 -11.79
N ALA A 105 -11.98 -40.78 -13.01
CA ALA A 105 -12.84 -41.85 -13.52
C ALA A 105 -11.92 -42.81 -14.28
N ASP A 106 -12.12 -44.10 -14.01
CA ASP A 106 -11.40 -45.31 -14.42
C ASP A 106 -10.15 -45.70 -13.61
#